data_AF-W1JAB7-F1
#
_entry.id   AF-W1JAB7-F1
#
_cell.length_a   1.000
_cell.length_b   1.000
_cell.length_c   1.000
_cell.angle_alpha   90.00
_cell.angle_beta   90.00
_cell.angle_gamma   90.00
#
_symmetry.space_group_name_H-M   'P 1'
#
loop_
_entity.id
_entity.type
_entity.pdbx_description
1 polymer ?
#
loop_
_entity_poly.entity_id
_entity_poly.type
_entity_poly.pdbx_seq_one_letter_code
_entity_poly.pdbx_strand_id
1 'polypeptide(L)'
;MSISITTIQYHNANNFYHTNAMTTYEINNKKFIFGQSKTQNNWHFIQEILPDGRLGNETEHSSWPIYYDYVTVLEDGNKKYLCCINTSSADIQLLELIPDGKTKLVLADKYSQDSFETFVPYMINGVLFAYRQNESSKRWEIVKLEQKK
;
A
#
# COMPACT_ATOMS: atom_id res chain seq x y z
N MET A 1 -23.57 20.52 -11.26
CA MET A 1 -22.80 20.74 -10.03
C MET A 1 -21.33 20.83 -10.39
N SER A 2 -20.64 21.88 -9.96
CA SER A 2 -19.20 22.06 -10.17
C SER A 2 -18.47 21.90 -8.85
N ILE A 3 -17.31 21.27 -8.87
CA ILE A 3 -16.44 21.13 -7.70
C ILE A 3 -15.66 22.45 -7.52
N SER A 4 -15.68 23.03 -6.32
CA SER A 4 -14.78 24.13 -5.94
C SER A 4 -13.57 23.56 -5.20
N ILE A 5 -12.37 24.00 -5.56
CA ILE A 5 -11.12 23.55 -4.92
C ILE A 5 -10.64 24.67 -3.98
N THR A 6 -10.29 24.32 -2.75
CA THR A 6 -9.72 25.25 -1.77
C THR A 6 -8.54 24.60 -1.07
N THR A 7 -7.39 25.29 -1.07
CA THR A 7 -6.17 24.82 -0.39
C THR A 7 -6.29 25.11 1.11
N ILE A 8 -6.17 24.07 1.95
CA ILE A 8 -6.25 24.19 3.42
C ILE A 8 -4.90 24.00 4.14
N GLN A 9 -3.90 23.50 3.41
CA GLN A 9 -2.52 23.29 3.85
C GLN A 9 -1.61 23.30 2.61
N TYR A 10 -0.41 23.86 2.74
CA TYR A 10 0.58 23.93 1.66
C TYR A 10 1.98 23.71 2.22
N HIS A 11 2.76 22.83 1.61
CA HIS A 11 4.17 22.62 1.90
C HIS A 11 4.91 22.19 0.62
N ASN A 12 6.21 22.47 0.56
CA ASN A 12 7.09 21.90 -0.45
C ASN A 12 7.64 20.58 0.12
N ALA A 13 7.29 19.45 -0.50
CA ALA A 13 7.89 18.16 -0.15
C ALA A 13 9.27 18.00 -0.80
N ASN A 14 10.19 17.32 -0.11
CA ASN A 14 11.51 16.98 -0.68
C ASN A 14 11.44 15.84 -1.71
N ASN A 15 10.35 15.07 -1.69
CA ASN A 15 10.14 13.89 -2.51
C ASN A 15 8.83 14.00 -3.29
N PHE A 16 8.80 13.39 -4.48
CA PHE A 16 7.58 13.23 -5.27
C PHE A 16 6.97 11.84 -5.03
N TYR A 17 5.67 11.80 -4.76
CA TYR A 17 4.94 10.56 -4.49
C TYR A 17 3.93 10.32 -5.59
N HIS A 18 4.07 9.21 -6.32
CA HIS A 18 3.09 8.83 -7.35
C HIS A 18 1.79 8.36 -6.71
N THR A 19 0.65 8.72 -7.27
CA THR A 19 -0.68 8.38 -6.74
C THR A 19 -0.86 6.88 -6.45
N ASN A 20 -0.34 6.01 -7.32
CA ASN A 20 -0.46 4.55 -7.14
C ASN A 20 0.39 4.01 -5.98
N ALA A 21 1.41 4.76 -5.54
CA ALA A 21 2.27 4.45 -4.40
C ALA A 21 1.81 5.19 -3.12
N MET A 22 0.55 5.67 -3.10
CA MET A 22 -0.06 6.34 -1.97
C MET A 22 -1.42 5.73 -1.67
N THR A 23 -1.79 5.71 -0.39
CA THR A 23 -3.14 5.31 0.01
C THR A 23 -3.50 5.93 1.37
N THR A 24 -4.78 5.97 1.68
CA THR A 24 -5.28 6.35 2.99
C THR A 24 -5.94 5.16 3.67
N TYR A 25 -5.90 5.16 5.00
CA TYR A 25 -6.56 4.13 5.80
C TYR A 25 -7.02 4.68 7.13
N GLU A 26 -7.87 3.92 7.80
CA GLU A 26 -8.41 4.27 9.11
C GLU A 26 -8.23 3.13 10.10
N ILE A 27 -7.68 3.42 11.27
CA ILE A 27 -7.52 2.52 12.42
C ILE A 27 -7.94 3.27 13.67
N ASN A 28 -8.78 2.64 14.51
CA ASN A 28 -9.24 3.20 15.78
C ASN A 28 -9.78 4.64 15.64
N ASN A 29 -10.61 4.90 14.62
CA ASN A 29 -11.19 6.21 14.29
C ASN A 29 -10.17 7.31 13.97
N LYS A 30 -8.91 6.96 13.71
CA LYS A 30 -7.88 7.86 13.22
C LYS A 30 -7.56 7.54 11.77
N LYS A 31 -7.45 8.58 10.96
CA LYS A 31 -7.10 8.46 9.54
C LYS A 31 -5.61 8.70 9.36
N PHE A 32 -5.03 7.97 8.44
CA PHE A 32 -3.62 8.07 8.09
C PHE A 32 -3.47 8.07 6.58
N ILE A 33 -2.36 8.63 6.12
CA ILE A 33 -1.89 8.53 4.75
C ILE A 33 -0.55 7.81 4.74
N PHE A 34 -0.39 6.87 3.83
CA PHE A 34 0.89 6.27 3.47
C PHE A 34 1.32 6.82 2.11
N GLY A 35 2.62 7.02 1.93
CA GLY A 35 3.20 7.27 0.62
C GLY A 35 4.62 6.76 0.51
N GLN A 36 4.98 6.22 -0.65
CA GLN A 36 6.36 5.90 -1.01
C GLN A 36 6.80 6.67 -2.25
N SER A 37 7.99 7.24 -2.17
CA SER A 37 8.66 7.89 -3.29
C SER A 37 9.64 6.92 -3.94
N LYS A 38 9.87 7.06 -5.25
CA LYS A 38 11.00 6.40 -5.95
C LYS A 38 12.31 7.16 -5.75
N THR A 39 12.24 8.44 -5.38
CA THR A 39 13.42 9.30 -5.12
C THR A 39 13.94 9.09 -3.70
N GLN A 40 15.18 9.52 -3.46
CA GLN A 40 15.83 9.46 -2.14
C GLN A 40 15.78 8.06 -1.50
N ASN A 41 16.29 7.05 -2.19
CA ASN A 41 16.40 5.67 -1.69
C ASN A 41 15.05 5.07 -1.27
N ASN A 42 14.04 5.19 -2.13
CA ASN A 42 12.71 4.66 -1.95
C ASN A 42 12.06 5.04 -0.60
N TRP A 43 12.17 6.31 -0.22
CA TRP A 43 11.66 6.84 1.05
C TRP A 43 10.15 6.64 1.16
N HIS A 44 9.68 6.13 2.30
CA HIS A 44 8.26 6.10 2.64
C HIS A 44 7.97 6.87 3.92
N PHE A 45 6.71 7.22 4.10
CA PHE A 45 6.19 7.83 5.32
C PHE A 45 4.77 7.33 5.62
N ILE A 46 4.38 7.49 6.89
CA ILE A 46 3.00 7.45 7.35
C ILE A 46 2.74 8.68 8.20
N GLN A 47 1.62 9.35 7.93
CA GLN A 47 1.25 10.58 8.63
C GLN A 47 -0.23 10.56 8.98
N GLU A 48 -0.58 11.09 10.16
CA GLU A 48 -1.98 11.26 10.58
C GLU A 48 -2.69 12.30 9.71
N ILE A 49 -3.96 12.06 9.41
CA ILE A 49 -4.89 13.03 8.85
C ILE A 49 -5.82 13.47 9.97
N LEU A 50 -5.73 14.75 10.35
CA LEU A 50 -6.53 15.33 11.42
C LEU A 50 -8.01 15.48 11.01
N PRO A 51 -8.94 15.65 11.96
CA PRO A 51 -10.37 15.80 11.67
C PRO A 51 -10.72 16.97 10.75
N ASP A 52 -9.87 17.99 10.67
CA ASP A 52 -10.04 19.15 9.78
C ASP A 52 -9.45 18.94 8.37
N GLY A 53 -8.94 17.73 8.08
CA GLY A 53 -8.36 17.33 6.79
C GLY A 53 -6.88 17.68 6.62
N ARG A 54 -6.24 18.35 7.59
CA ARG A 54 -4.80 18.66 7.53
C ARG A 54 -3.96 17.45 7.92
N LEU A 55 -2.75 17.38 7.39
CA LEU A 55 -1.76 16.41 7.86
C LEU A 55 -1.22 16.81 9.24
N GLY A 56 -1.21 15.85 10.17
CA GLY A 56 -0.71 15.93 11.53
C GLY A 56 0.73 15.41 11.65
N ASN A 57 1.02 14.66 12.71
CA ASN A 57 2.37 14.13 12.94
C ASN A 57 2.67 12.92 12.05
N GLU A 58 3.92 12.81 11.62
CA GLU A 58 4.46 11.59 11.00
C GLU A 58 4.66 10.53 12.09
N THR A 59 4.15 9.32 11.86
CA THR A 59 4.18 8.21 12.82
C THR A 59 5.24 7.18 12.47
N GLU A 60 5.62 7.10 11.19
CA GLU A 60 6.62 6.17 10.67
C GLU A 60 7.26 6.72 9.39
N HIS A 61 8.55 6.47 9.21
CA HIS A 61 9.29 6.81 8.00
C HIS A 61 10.59 6.00 7.90
N SER A 62 11.01 5.65 6.69
CA SER A 62 12.38 5.22 6.38
C SER A 62 12.57 4.95 4.89
N SER A 63 13.81 4.69 4.49
CA SER A 63 14.13 4.15 3.17
C SER A 63 13.87 2.65 3.10
N TRP A 64 13.27 2.18 2.01
CA TRP A 64 13.15 0.75 1.72
C TRP A 64 14.08 0.31 0.58
N PRO A 65 14.50 -0.96 0.56
CA PRO A 65 15.32 -1.49 -0.54
C PRO A 65 14.61 -1.47 -1.90
N ILE A 66 13.28 -1.55 -1.90
CA ILE A 66 12.42 -1.67 -3.08
C ILE A 66 11.42 -0.52 -3.10
N TYR A 67 11.20 0.05 -4.29
CA TYR A 67 10.07 0.93 -4.57
C TYR A 67 8.87 0.08 -5.01
N TYR A 68 7.72 0.32 -4.40
CA TYR A 68 6.44 -0.30 -4.74
C TYR A 68 5.59 0.72 -5.49
N ASP A 69 5.27 0.41 -6.74
CA ASP A 69 4.55 1.28 -7.67
C ASP A 69 3.02 1.12 -7.58
N TYR A 70 2.55 0.18 -6.77
CA TYR A 70 1.15 -0.02 -6.43
C TYR A 70 0.98 -0.36 -4.95
N VAL A 71 0.08 0.34 -4.27
CA VAL A 71 -0.20 0.14 -2.85
C VAL A 71 -1.70 0.11 -2.62
N THR A 72 -2.16 -0.85 -1.82
CA THR A 72 -3.57 -0.99 -1.45
C THR A 72 -3.75 -1.43 0.00
N VAL A 73 -4.90 -1.11 0.57
CA VAL A 73 -5.30 -1.51 1.93
C VAL A 73 -6.19 -2.74 1.82
N LEU A 74 -5.83 -3.80 2.54
CA LEU A 74 -6.60 -5.04 2.61
C LEU A 74 -7.24 -5.17 3.99
N GLU A 75 -8.52 -5.50 4.03
CA GLU A 75 -9.27 -5.69 5.28
C GLU A 75 -9.52 -7.18 5.54
N ASP A 76 -9.39 -7.59 6.81
CA ASP A 76 -9.69 -8.95 7.29
C ASP A 76 -10.29 -8.87 8.69
N GLY A 77 -11.61 -8.77 8.75
CA GLY A 77 -12.33 -8.47 9.99
C GLY A 77 -11.88 -7.13 10.58
N ASN A 78 -11.35 -7.16 11.80
CA ASN A 78 -10.86 -5.95 12.49
C ASN A 78 -9.41 -5.59 12.14
N LYS A 79 -8.72 -6.41 11.35
CA LYS A 79 -7.34 -6.18 10.94
C LYS A 79 -7.30 -5.51 9.58
N LYS A 80 -6.30 -4.66 9.40
CA LYS A 80 -5.98 -4.04 8.12
C LYS A 80 -4.52 -4.26 7.78
N TYR A 81 -4.25 -4.38 6.49
CA TYR A 81 -2.92 -4.61 5.97
C TYR A 81 -2.63 -3.61 4.85
N LEU A 82 -1.39 -3.16 4.78
CA LEU A 82 -0.86 -2.48 3.62
C LEU A 82 -0.20 -3.52 2.72
N CYS A 83 -0.69 -3.65 1.49
CA CYS A 83 -0.09 -4.49 0.47
C CYS A 83 0.61 -3.60 -0.54
N CYS A 84 1.93 -3.71 -0.59
CA CYS A 84 2.80 -2.93 -1.47
C CYS A 84 3.34 -3.87 -2.55
N ILE A 85 3.24 -3.47 -3.81
CA ILE A 85 3.58 -4.27 -4.97
C ILE A 85 4.47 -3.45 -5.91
N ASN A 86 5.54 -4.09 -6.40
CA ASN A 86 6.25 -3.64 -7.57
C ASN A 86 5.77 -4.49 -8.75
N THR A 87 5.02 -3.86 -9.64
CA THR A 87 4.39 -4.53 -10.80
C THR A 87 5.42 -4.98 -11.83
N SER A 88 6.61 -4.37 -11.87
CA SER A 88 7.67 -4.70 -12.83
C SER A 88 8.56 -5.85 -12.35
N SER A 89 8.94 -5.88 -11.08
CA SER A 89 9.86 -6.90 -10.53
C SER A 89 9.17 -8.02 -9.74
N ALA A 90 7.83 -7.99 -9.67
CA ALA A 90 7.00 -8.94 -8.94
C ALA A 90 7.26 -8.98 -7.42
N ASP A 91 7.87 -7.93 -6.85
CA ASP A 91 8.08 -7.84 -5.41
C ASP A 91 6.78 -7.48 -4.72
N ILE A 92 6.49 -8.14 -3.60
CA ILE A 92 5.35 -7.89 -2.74
C ILE A 92 5.80 -7.77 -1.29
N GLN A 93 5.20 -6.85 -0.57
CA GLN A 93 5.35 -6.69 0.86
C GLN A 93 3.98 -6.49 1.50
N LEU A 94 3.68 -7.30 2.51
CA LEU A 94 2.47 -7.18 3.31
C LEU A 94 2.86 -6.71 4.72
N LEU A 95 2.22 -5.65 5.16
CA LEU A 95 2.41 -5.06 6.47
C LEU A 95 1.07 -5.07 7.21
N GLU A 96 1.04 -5.55 8.45
CA GLU A 96 -0.10 -5.33 9.34
C GLU A 96 -0.06 -3.87 9.80
N LEU A 97 -1.17 -3.16 9.60
CA LEU A 97 -1.34 -1.81 10.07
C LEU A 97 -1.77 -1.89 11.54
N ILE A 98 -0.91 -1.44 12.45
CA ILE A 98 -1.13 -1.55 13.90
C ILE A 98 -1.66 -0.22 14.49
N PRO A 99 -2.27 -0.25 15.69
CA PRO A 99 -2.62 0.97 16.41
C PRO A 99 -1.44 1.94 16.48
N ASP A 100 -1.73 3.24 16.41
CA ASP A 100 -0.78 4.37 16.35
C ASP A 100 -0.21 4.70 14.96
N GLY A 101 -0.73 4.09 13.89
CA GLY A 101 -0.32 4.44 12.52
C GLY A 101 1.08 3.93 12.18
N LYS A 102 1.47 2.80 12.77
CA LYS A 102 2.73 2.11 12.46
C LYS A 102 2.46 0.83 11.70
N THR A 103 3.52 0.23 11.20
CA THR A 103 3.44 -1.04 10.48
C THR A 103 4.24 -2.15 11.15
N LYS A 104 3.80 -3.39 10.89
CA LYS A 104 4.53 -4.60 11.25
C LYS A 104 4.64 -5.48 10.02
N LEU A 105 5.86 -5.87 9.66
CA LEU A 105 6.10 -6.79 8.55
C LEU A 105 5.43 -8.14 8.79
N VAL A 106 4.60 -8.56 7.85
CA VAL A 106 3.96 -9.89 7.82
C VAL A 106 4.69 -10.80 6.84
N LEU A 107 4.93 -10.31 5.62
CA LEU A 107 5.75 -10.99 4.62
C LEU A 107 6.38 -9.99 3.65
N ALA A 108 7.51 -10.37 3.06
CA ALA A 108 8.07 -9.75 1.86
C ALA A 108 8.69 -10.86 1.00
N ASP A 109 8.34 -10.92 -0.28
CA ASP A 109 8.83 -11.94 -1.22
C ASP A 109 8.51 -11.53 -2.68
N LYS A 110 8.68 -12.43 -3.64
CA LYS A 110 8.16 -12.34 -5.00
C LYS A 110 6.89 -13.20 -5.17
N TYR A 111 5.86 -12.69 -5.85
CA TYR A 111 4.57 -13.40 -6.03
C TYR A 111 4.44 -14.24 -7.31
N SER A 112 5.54 -14.41 -8.06
CA SER A 112 5.60 -14.96 -9.43
C SER A 112 4.74 -14.19 -10.44
N GLN A 113 5.40 -13.76 -11.52
CA GLN A 113 4.81 -12.91 -12.54
C GLN A 113 4.26 -13.66 -13.75
N ASP A 114 4.37 -15.01 -13.81
CA ASP A 114 4.21 -15.82 -15.04
C ASP A 114 3.07 -15.34 -15.95
N SER A 115 3.36 -14.42 -16.87
CA SER A 115 2.45 -13.84 -17.85
C SER A 115 1.12 -13.25 -17.33
N PHE A 116 0.98 -13.01 -16.01
CA PHE A 116 -0.23 -12.44 -15.41
C PHE A 116 -0.06 -10.93 -15.18
N GLU A 117 -0.85 -10.13 -15.90
CA GLU A 117 -0.75 -8.66 -15.85
C GLU A 117 -1.67 -8.03 -14.80
N THR A 118 -2.81 -8.68 -14.52
CA THR A 118 -3.69 -8.28 -13.42
C THR A 118 -3.30 -9.06 -12.16
N PHE A 119 -3.18 -8.35 -11.05
CA PHE A 119 -3.00 -8.92 -9.71
C PHE A 119 -3.84 -8.12 -8.71
N VAL A 120 -4.89 -8.74 -8.17
CA VAL A 120 -5.79 -8.13 -7.19
C VAL A 120 -5.69 -8.92 -5.88
N PRO A 121 -4.94 -8.42 -4.88
CA PRO A 121 -4.76 -9.09 -3.61
C PRO A 121 -5.99 -8.90 -2.70
N TYR A 122 -6.27 -9.89 -1.87
CA TYR A 122 -7.29 -9.82 -0.82
C TYR A 122 -6.94 -10.76 0.33
N MET A 123 -7.46 -10.46 1.52
CA MET A 123 -7.23 -11.25 2.73
C MET A 123 -8.49 -12.02 3.12
N ILE A 124 -8.31 -13.28 3.55
CA ILE A 124 -9.37 -14.06 4.19
C ILE A 124 -8.74 -14.84 5.34
N ASN A 125 -9.17 -14.59 6.58
CA ASN A 125 -8.76 -15.32 7.78
C ASN A 125 -7.23 -15.40 7.95
N GLY A 126 -6.54 -14.28 7.77
CA GLY A 126 -5.09 -14.15 7.88
C GLY A 126 -4.30 -14.71 6.70
N VAL A 127 -4.97 -15.16 5.64
CA VAL A 127 -4.34 -15.71 4.44
C VAL A 127 -4.44 -14.70 3.30
N LEU A 128 -3.30 -14.43 2.65
CA LEU A 128 -3.22 -13.60 1.45
C LEU A 128 -3.57 -14.43 0.22
N PHE A 129 -4.58 -13.98 -0.50
CA PHE A 129 -4.96 -14.50 -1.80
C PHE A 129 -4.77 -13.42 -2.87
N ALA A 130 -4.75 -13.83 -4.13
CA ALA A 130 -4.87 -12.91 -5.25
C ALA A 130 -5.67 -13.53 -6.39
N TYR A 131 -6.57 -12.73 -6.97
CA TYR A 131 -7.06 -12.99 -8.32
C TYR A 131 -5.99 -12.49 -9.29
N ARG A 132 -5.62 -13.32 -10.28
CA ARG A 132 -4.70 -12.90 -11.34
C ARG A 132 -5.21 -13.29 -12.72
N GLN A 133 -4.98 -12.41 -13.70
CA GLN A 133 -5.40 -12.64 -15.10
C GLN A 133 -4.28 -12.32 -16.09
N ASN A 134 -4.09 -13.25 -17.04
CA ASN A 134 -3.14 -13.13 -18.13
C ASN A 134 -3.80 -12.39 -19.29
N GLU A 135 -3.15 -11.34 -19.81
CA GLU A 135 -3.75 -10.51 -20.86
C GLU A 135 -3.90 -11.26 -22.18
N SER A 136 -2.90 -12.03 -22.61
CA SER A 136 -2.91 -12.71 -23.91
C SER A 136 -3.92 -13.87 -23.98
N SER A 137 -3.81 -14.82 -23.05
CA SER A 137 -4.64 -16.03 -22.98
C SER A 137 -6.00 -15.81 -22.32
N LYS A 138 -6.21 -14.68 -21.62
CA LYS A 138 -7.39 -14.40 -20.78
C LYS A 138 -7.60 -15.38 -19.62
N ARG A 139 -6.69 -16.34 -19.41
CA ARG A 139 -6.71 -17.28 -18.29
C ARG A 139 -6.69 -16.48 -16.99
N TRP A 140 -7.59 -16.83 -16.08
CA TRP A 140 -7.61 -16.33 -14.72
C TRP A 140 -7.42 -17.47 -13.73
N GLU A 141 -6.88 -17.14 -12.57
CA GLU A 141 -6.82 -18.05 -11.45
C GLU A 141 -6.82 -17.29 -10.13
N ILE A 142 -7.11 -18.02 -9.06
CA ILE A 142 -6.95 -17.54 -7.70
C ILE A 142 -5.79 -18.30 -7.09
N VAL A 143 -4.81 -17.56 -6.57
CA VAL A 143 -3.66 -18.13 -5.90
C VAL A 143 -3.67 -17.75 -4.43
N LYS A 144 -3.16 -18.68 -3.61
CA LYS A 144 -2.83 -18.46 -2.21
C LYS A 144 -1.34 -18.14 -2.12
N LEU A 145 -0.98 -17.06 -1.44
CA LEU A 145 0.41 -16.65 -1.24
C LEU A 145 0.85 -17.08 0.16
N GLU A 146 1.86 -17.93 0.22
CA GLU A 146 2.44 -18.43 1.47
C GLU A 146 3.96 -18.30 1.41
N GLN A 147 4.59 -17.86 2.50
CA GLN A 147 6.04 -17.91 2.59
C GLN A 147 6.51 -19.37 2.57
N LYS A 148 7.46 -19.68 1.69
CA LYS A 148 8.14 -20.97 1.72
C LYS A 148 9.00 -21.02 3.00
N LYS A 149 8.78 -22.05 3.81
CA LYS A 149 9.62 -22.36 4.98
C LYS A 149 11.01 -22.82 4.55
#